data_AF-A0A7C1JDT4-F1
#
_entry.id   AF-A0A7C1JDT4-F1
#
_cell.length_a   1.000
_cell.length_b   1.000
_cell.length_c   1.000
_cell.angle_alpha   90.00
_cell.angle_beta   90.00
_cell.angle_gamma   90.00
#
_symmetry.space_group_name_H-M   'P 1'
#
loop_
_entity.id
_entity.type
_entity.pdbx_description
1 polymer ?
#
loop_
_entity_poly.entity_id
_entity_poly.type
_entity_poly.pdbx_seq_one_letter_code
_entity_poly.pdbx_strand_id
1 'polypeptide(L)'
;MPISETSLWDAPVLEKDRITKNKADILDVKSQIEDIIAMGKETFLSDRRNPLSLKYLLVEAVEAITDTCQHILAKMKGVACDGYVDCIVKAKDNGIITPALANKLRRLEGLWT
;
A
#
# COMPACT_ATOMS: atom_id res chain seq x y z
N MET A 1 -44.47 -22.91 -3.75
CA MET A 1 -43.14 -22.36 -4.08
C MET A 1 -42.93 -21.13 -3.21
N PRO A 2 -42.10 -21.17 -2.15
CA PRO A 2 -41.65 -19.95 -1.50
C PRO A 2 -40.32 -19.51 -2.08
N ILE A 3 -40.30 -18.23 -2.42
CA ILE A 3 -39.17 -17.37 -2.79
C ILE A 3 -37.94 -17.58 -1.90
N SER A 4 -36.79 -17.56 -2.57
CA SER A 4 -35.44 -17.93 -2.14
C SER A 4 -34.92 -17.17 -0.92
N GLU A 5 -34.39 -17.93 0.06
CA GLU A 5 -33.56 -17.47 1.19
C GLU A 5 -32.17 -16.92 0.78
N THR A 6 -31.95 -16.54 -0.47
CA THR A 6 -30.71 -15.90 -0.91
C THR A 6 -30.86 -14.39 -0.92
N SER A 7 -31.02 -13.79 0.26
CA SER A 7 -30.63 -12.39 0.51
C SER A 7 -29.30 -12.30 1.28
N LEU A 8 -28.50 -13.39 1.25
CA LEU A 8 -27.23 -13.61 1.95
C LEU A 8 -26.00 -13.23 1.11
N TRP A 9 -26.05 -12.15 0.34
CA TRP A 9 -24.84 -11.62 -0.29
C TRP A 9 -24.09 -10.82 0.76
N ASP A 10 -23.04 -11.42 1.30
CA ASP A 10 -22.13 -10.88 2.31
C ASP A 10 -21.93 -9.37 2.12
N ALA A 11 -22.45 -8.58 3.05
CA ALA A 11 -22.10 -7.16 3.10
C ALA A 11 -20.57 -7.08 3.11
N PRO A 12 -19.95 -6.23 2.26
CA PRO A 12 -18.50 -6.17 2.19
C PRO A 12 -17.91 -5.82 3.56
N VAL A 13 -17.38 -6.83 4.25
CA VAL A 13 -16.80 -6.64 5.58
C VAL A 13 -15.40 -6.07 5.44
N LEU A 14 -15.16 -4.96 6.13
CA LEU A 14 -13.81 -4.44 6.32
C LEU A 14 -13.02 -5.40 7.21
N GLU A 15 -12.18 -6.24 6.60
CA GLU A 15 -11.29 -7.16 7.32
C GLU A 15 -10.22 -6.38 8.09
N LYS A 16 -10.45 -6.18 9.39
CA LYS A 16 -9.57 -5.41 10.29
C LYS A 16 -8.21 -6.06 10.47
N ASP A 17 -8.14 -7.39 10.42
CA ASP A 17 -6.88 -8.13 10.57
C ASP A 17 -5.94 -7.85 9.40
N ARG A 18 -6.47 -7.78 8.17
CA ARG A 18 -5.71 -7.39 6.98
C ARG A 18 -5.14 -5.97 7.11
N ILE A 19 -5.94 -5.01 7.56
CA ILE A 19 -5.48 -3.64 7.77
C ILE A 19 -4.42 -3.58 8.87
N THR A 20 -4.61 -4.34 9.95
CA THR A 20 -3.66 -4.42 11.06
C THR A 20 -2.32 -4.99 10.59
N LYS A 21 -2.36 -6.07 9.81
CA LYS A 21 -1.16 -6.68 9.20
C LYS A 21 -0.45 -5.68 8.29
N ASN A 22 -1.14 -5.11 7.30
CA ASN A 22 -0.52 -4.17 6.37
C ASN A 22 0.08 -2.95 7.07
N LYS A 23 -0.56 -2.47 8.15
CA LYS A 23 0.00 -1.40 8.99
C LYS A 23 1.30 -1.85 9.66
N ALA A 24 1.36 -3.07 10.19
CA ALA A 24 2.57 -3.62 10.77
C ALA A 24 3.69 -3.73 9.72
N ASP A 25 3.36 -4.24 8.53
CA ASP A 25 4.31 -4.36 7.41
C ASP A 25 4.88 -2.98 7.00
N ILE A 26 4.04 -1.93 6.91
CA ILE A 26 4.48 -0.55 6.63
C ILE A 26 5.44 -0.03 7.72
N LEU A 27 5.14 -0.31 8.99
CA LEU A 27 5.96 0.15 10.11
C LEU A 27 7.30 -0.58 10.18
N ASP A 28 7.32 -1.87 9.88
CA ASP A 28 8.54 -2.67 9.82
C ASP A 28 9.46 -2.19 8.69
N VAL A 29 8.92 -2.06 7.48
CA VAL A 29 9.65 -1.52 6.32
C VAL A 29 10.18 -0.11 6.61
N LYS A 30 9.39 0.74 7.27
CA LYS A 30 9.85 2.06 7.71
C LYS A 30 11.07 1.97 8.62
N SER A 31 11.06 1.06 9.61
CA SER A 31 12.19 0.85 10.51
C SER A 31 13.45 0.44 9.74
N GLN A 32 13.32 -0.50 8.80
CA GLN A 32 14.44 -0.95 7.98
C GLN A 32 15.00 0.17 7.09
N ILE A 33 14.15 1.03 6.54
CA ILE A 33 14.58 2.21 5.78
C ILE A 33 15.32 3.21 6.69
N GLU A 34 14.85 3.41 7.93
CA GLU A 34 15.52 4.27 8.90
C GLU A 34 16.92 3.74 9.27
N ASP A 35 17.10 2.43 9.38
CA ASP A 35 18.41 1.81 9.59
C ASP A 35 19.36 2.04 8.39
N ILE A 36 18.84 1.94 7.17
CA ILE A 36 19.60 2.25 5.94
C ILE A 36 19.95 3.74 5.87
N ILE A 37 19.10 4.63 6.37
CA ILE A 37 19.43 6.06 6.42
C ILE A 37 20.51 6.32 7.48
N ALA A 38 20.44 5.63 8.62
CA ALA A 38 21.34 5.82 9.76
C ALA A 38 22.79 5.42 9.48
N MET A 39 23.06 4.47 8.57
CA MET A 39 24.44 4.06 8.25
C MET A 39 25.27 5.14 7.54
N GLY A 40 24.62 6.19 7.02
CA GLY A 40 25.27 7.31 6.35
C GLY A 40 25.66 7.05 4.90
N LYS A 41 25.85 8.14 4.14
CA LYS A 41 26.03 8.10 2.68
C LYS A 41 27.24 7.29 2.21
N GLU A 42 28.38 7.41 2.89
CA GLU A 42 29.60 6.70 2.47
C GLU A 42 29.44 5.19 2.62
N THR A 43 28.94 4.72 3.76
CA THR A 43 28.60 3.31 4.00
C THR A 43 27.51 2.82 3.04
N PHE A 44 26.50 3.64 2.79
CA PHE A 44 25.44 3.31 1.84
C PHE A 44 25.98 3.06 0.44
N LEU A 45 26.91 3.90 -0.04
CA LEU A 45 27.47 3.82 -1.39
C LEU A 45 28.62 2.80 -1.52
N SER A 46 29.23 2.38 -0.42
CA SER A 46 30.35 1.42 -0.46
C SER A 46 29.89 -0.02 -0.79
N ASP A 47 28.61 -0.33 -0.55
CA ASP A 47 28.02 -1.62 -0.90
C ASP A 47 26.86 -1.45 -1.91
N ARG A 48 27.06 -1.99 -3.11
CA ARG A 48 26.08 -1.99 -4.20
C ARG A 48 24.74 -2.63 -3.85
N ARG A 49 24.66 -3.42 -2.77
CA ARG A 49 23.42 -4.03 -2.29
C ARG A 49 22.51 -3.01 -1.62
N ASN A 50 23.04 -1.98 -0.96
CA ASN A 50 22.22 -1.04 -0.19
C ASN A 50 21.18 -0.29 -1.04
N PRO A 51 21.52 0.26 -2.23
CA PRO A 51 20.51 0.87 -3.10
C PRO A 51 19.45 -0.11 -3.58
N LEU A 52 19.82 -1.37 -3.82
CA LEU A 52 18.87 -2.42 -4.23
C LEU A 52 17.93 -2.80 -3.07
N SER A 53 18.46 -2.94 -1.85
CA SER A 53 17.66 -3.18 -0.65
C SER A 53 16.71 -2.03 -0.38
N LEU A 54 17.17 -0.77 -0.48
CA LEU A 54 16.31 0.40 -0.31
C LEU A 54 15.21 0.47 -1.37
N LYS A 55 15.55 0.18 -2.64
CA LYS A 55 14.58 0.11 -3.75
C LYS A 55 13.49 -0.94 -3.44
N TYR A 56 13.90 -2.12 -2.97
CA TYR A 56 12.99 -3.21 -2.59
C TYR A 56 12.08 -2.83 -1.41
N LEU A 57 12.63 -2.24 -0.35
CA LEU A 57 11.85 -1.79 0.80
C LEU A 57 10.81 -0.72 0.42
N LEU A 58 11.18 0.23 -0.43
CA LEU A 58 10.23 1.24 -0.93
C LEU A 58 9.09 0.61 -1.74
N VAL A 59 9.39 -0.45 -2.50
CA VAL A 59 8.41 -1.25 -3.22
C VAL A 59 7.43 -1.92 -2.25
N GLU A 60 7.92 -2.63 -1.23
CA GLU A 60 7.07 -3.30 -0.23
C GLU A 60 6.18 -2.31 0.53
N ALA A 61 6.70 -1.13 0.88
CA ALA A 61 5.91 -0.08 1.50
C ALA A 61 4.75 0.38 0.59
N VAL A 62 5.00 0.57 -0.71
CA VAL A 62 3.96 0.97 -1.67
C VAL A 62 2.91 -0.12 -1.80
N GLU A 63 3.33 -1.38 -1.92
CA GLU A 63 2.41 -2.53 -2.00
C GLU A 63 1.49 -2.59 -0.79
N ALA A 64 2.03 -2.58 0.43
CA ALA A 64 1.25 -2.65 1.66
C ALA A 64 0.27 -1.46 1.81
N ILE A 65 0.69 -0.26 1.39
CA ILE A 65 -0.18 0.93 1.35
C ILE A 65 -1.31 0.73 0.32
N THR A 66 -0.99 0.27 -0.89
CA THR A 66 -1.99 0.09 -1.95
C THR A 66 -2.95 -1.05 -1.65
N ASP A 67 -2.50 -2.14 -1.03
CA ASP A 67 -3.35 -3.23 -0.56
C ASP A 67 -4.35 -2.76 0.49
N THR A 68 -3.89 -1.90 1.41
CA THR A 68 -4.77 -1.28 2.41
C THR A 68 -5.81 -0.39 1.75
N CYS A 69 -5.40 0.45 0.80
CA CYS A 69 -6.29 1.35 0.08
C CYS A 69 -7.31 0.57 -0.77
N GLN A 70 -6.86 -0.45 -1.50
CA GLN A 70 -7.72 -1.29 -2.33
C GLN A 70 -8.76 -2.01 -1.51
N HIS A 71 -8.38 -2.53 -0.34
CA HIS A 71 -9.32 -3.17 0.58
C HIS A 71 -10.38 -2.20 1.08
N ILE A 72 -9.98 -0.99 1.50
CA ILE A 72 -10.92 0.06 1.94
C ILE A 72 -11.83 0.49 0.79
N LEU A 73 -11.29 0.72 -0.41
CA LEU A 73 -12.05 1.11 -1.59
C LEU A 73 -13.09 0.05 -1.97
N ALA A 74 -12.68 -1.22 -2.04
CA ALA A 74 -13.58 -2.32 -2.38
C ALA A 74 -14.68 -2.48 -1.33
N LYS A 75 -14.32 -2.44 -0.03
CA LYS A 75 -15.27 -2.78 1.03
C LYS A 75 -16.16 -1.62 1.48
N MET A 76 -15.64 -0.40 1.49
CA MET A 76 -16.37 0.77 2.01
C MET A 76 -16.93 1.67 0.92
N LYS A 77 -16.38 1.61 -0.31
CA LYS A 77 -16.77 2.49 -1.42
C LYS A 77 -17.34 1.76 -2.62
N GLY A 78 -17.22 0.43 -2.68
CA GLY A 78 -17.62 -0.35 -3.86
C GLY A 78 -16.78 -0.04 -5.11
N VAL A 79 -15.55 0.46 -4.91
CA VAL A 79 -14.65 0.88 -5.99
C VAL A 79 -13.56 -0.18 -6.16
N ALA A 80 -13.48 -0.76 -7.35
CA ALA A 80 -12.38 -1.66 -7.73
C ALA A 80 -11.19 -0.88 -8.29
N CYS A 81 -9.99 -1.43 -8.14
CA CYS A 81 -8.73 -0.86 -8.64
C CYS A 81 -8.11 -1.76 -9.72
N ASP A 82 -7.46 -1.16 -10.70
CA ASP A 82 -6.68 -1.83 -11.75
C ASP A 82 -5.19 -1.48 -11.59
N GLY A 83 -4.52 -2.22 -10.71
CA GLY A 83 -3.13 -1.97 -10.33
C GLY A 83 -2.92 -0.82 -9.34
N TYR A 84 -1.67 -0.64 -8.92
CA TYR A 84 -1.32 0.26 -7.82
C TYR A 84 -1.52 1.75 -8.17
N VAL A 85 -1.23 2.16 -9.41
CA VAL A 85 -1.39 3.57 -9.84
C VAL A 85 -2.86 3.98 -9.79
N ASP A 86 -3.74 3.17 -10.36
CA ASP A 86 -5.19 3.41 -10.33
C ASP A 86 -5.71 3.39 -8.89
N CYS A 87 -5.23 2.45 -8.06
CA CYS A 87 -5.56 2.42 -6.63
C CYS A 87 -5.18 3.73 -5.92
N ILE A 88 -3.98 4.28 -6.15
CA ILE A 88 -3.53 5.52 -5.53
C ILE A 88 -4.42 6.70 -5.96
N VAL A 89 -4.78 6.78 -7.24
CA VAL A 89 -5.66 7.84 -7.77
C VAL A 89 -7.04 7.75 -7.12
N LYS A 90 -7.66 6.56 -7.14
CA LYS A 90 -9.00 6.33 -6.56
C LYS A 90 -9.02 6.54 -5.05
N ALA A 91 -7.96 6.14 -4.34
CA ALA A 91 -7.85 6.35 -2.89
C ALA A 91 -7.80 7.84 -2.53
N LYS A 92 -7.08 8.63 -3.33
CA LYS A 92 -7.03 10.09 -3.21
C LYS A 92 -8.40 10.73 -3.51
N ASP A 93 -9.03 10.33 -4.61
CA ASP A 93 -10.34 10.88 -5.02
C ASP A 93 -11.46 10.54 -4.02
N ASN A 94 -11.33 9.44 -3.29
CA ASN A 94 -12.27 9.01 -2.23
C ASN A 94 -11.88 9.50 -0.82
N GLY A 95 -10.84 10.33 -0.69
CA GLY A 95 -10.41 10.90 0.59
C GLY A 95 -9.78 9.91 1.58
N ILE A 96 -9.32 8.74 1.11
CA ILE A 96 -8.64 7.73 1.95
C ILE A 96 -7.20 8.18 2.24
N ILE A 97 -6.53 8.77 1.25
CA ILE A 97 -5.20 9.35 1.38
C ILE A 97 -5.19 10.81 0.91
N THR A 98 -4.22 11.58 1.41
CA THR A 98 -4.08 12.98 1.00
C THR A 98 -3.52 13.11 -0.42
N PRO A 99 -3.82 14.21 -1.14
CA PRO A 99 -3.20 14.52 -2.44
C PRO A 99 -1.67 14.54 -2.38
N ALA A 100 -1.11 15.07 -1.29
CA ALA A 100 0.34 15.10 -1.08
C ALA A 100 0.95 13.69 -1.00
N LEU A 101 0.30 12.76 -0.28
CA LEU A 101 0.76 11.38 -0.19
C LEU A 101 0.62 10.68 -1.54
N ALA A 102 -0.52 10.82 -2.22
CA ALA A 102 -0.75 10.23 -3.53
C ALA A 102 0.31 10.67 -4.56
N ASN A 103 0.66 11.96 -4.56
CA ASN A 103 1.71 12.48 -5.43
C ASN A 103 3.10 11.93 -5.10
N LYS A 104 3.42 11.68 -3.83
CA LYS A 104 4.68 11.03 -3.43
C LYS A 104 4.73 9.58 -3.89
N LEU A 105 3.66 8.82 -3.66
CA LEU A 105 3.58 7.40 -4.05
C LEU A 105 3.69 7.21 -5.57
N ARG A 106 3.03 8.07 -6.36
CA ARG A 106 3.11 8.01 -7.83
C ARG A 106 4.53 8.24 -8.36
N ARG A 107 5.33 9.09 -7.71
CA ARG A 107 6.74 9.31 -8.12
C ARG A 107 7.62 8.08 -7.94
N LEU A 108 7.16 7.08 -7.17
CA LEU A 108 7.85 5.81 -6.98
C LEU A 108 7.53 4.80 -8.10
N GLU A 109 6.73 5.15 -9.10
CA GLU A 109 6.44 4.26 -10.26
C GLU A 109 7.70 3.80 -11.00
N GLY A 110 8.74 4.65 -11.05
CA GLY A 110 10.03 4.31 -11.66
C GLY A 110 10.86 3.29 -10.87
N LEU A 111 10.42 2.87 -9.67
CA LEU A 111 11.09 1.81 -8.90
C LEU A 111 10.81 0.41 -9.46
N TRP A 112 9.87 0.25 -10.39
CA TRP A 112 9.52 -1.06 -10.94
C TRP A 112 10.12 -1.30 -12.33
N THR A 113 10.69 -0.25 -12.91
CA THR A 113 11.46 -0.25 -14.17
C THR A 113 12.97 -0.30 -13.89
#